data_AF-A0ABD3NUG8-F1
#
_entry.id   AF-A0ABD3NUG8-F1
#
_cell.length_a   1.000
_cell.length_b   1.000
_cell.length_c   1.000
_cell.angle_alpha   90.00
_cell.angle_beta   90.00
_cell.angle_gamma   90.00
#
_symmetry.space_group_name_H-M   'P 1'
#
loop_
_entity.id
_entity.type
_entity.pdbx_description
1 polymer ?
#
loop_
_entity_poly.entity_id
_entity_poly.type
_entity_poly.pdbx_seq_one_letter_code
_entity_poly.pdbx_strand_id
1 'polypeptide(L)'
;MRRPAVNYFVVLLSGFVTWYFIAFIDPFSFIDSVRTSFTTPTTYARQARSQSDDTALESFATLQNPNDLDNRIEKRAIEIASYYSHHTDAFNQRCDNILIYMPDAFAFHGHGSQINTYLMAVLVATYLNRPLLLLEPSGEWNTYDGGSQFGCPSDMFRENNQQSMDGFPNGFSRLIHHPVWLHNGCRIPDSHEYDVWNQVSSSHINPNGMACHDSVSGRDINVIVARGSPLRGFFRQLSNEMVSTSNPDVSLRWAVNLGASQDEARTFVQMKRPGDKWDYALGLMVKSGILRLQPWIARDVRNFLQNVDILHHDVFDGMHVRRGDKLISESRGPVVHYWTSRGFTENNMPLDYIPFEHYLKQWRSPECPVNKMGEIEILEHQVYVATDDPVVVKQEIADLIAAAATTTTPKDHEENQYPGAQLQQTSPTHPVLLFNGCHKLTFYFNPTQEKTFHIAGVGERTPIEGDTCTARYNRNIASMADLWMLARSRTFIGEFNSNWGKLLRVMRLRLIDDDPFSVVLDTRVAWGRDDVGRPGL
;
A
#
# COMPACT_ATOMS: atom_id res chain seq x y z
N MET A 1 2.00 -61.93 29.22
CA MET A 1 2.24 -60.52 29.61
C MET A 1 0.90 -59.82 29.71
N ARG A 2 0.51 -59.44 30.93
CA ARG A 2 -0.81 -58.90 31.27
C ARG A 2 -0.83 -57.37 31.03
N ARG A 3 -1.88 -56.87 30.38
CA ARG A 3 -2.20 -55.43 30.29
C ARG A 3 -2.88 -55.00 31.61
N PRO A 4 -2.58 -53.83 32.18
CA PRO A 4 -3.36 -53.30 33.30
C PRO A 4 -4.55 -52.47 32.78
N ALA A 5 -5.63 -52.52 33.58
CA ALA A 5 -6.87 -51.79 33.41
C ALA A 5 -6.71 -50.33 33.84
N VAL A 6 -7.43 -49.43 33.15
CA VAL A 6 -7.58 -48.02 33.52
C VAL A 6 -8.87 -47.89 34.34
N ASN A 7 -8.73 -47.46 35.60
CA ASN A 7 -9.85 -47.13 36.49
C ASN A 7 -10.31 -45.69 36.22
N TYR A 8 -11.61 -45.50 36.06
CA TYR A 8 -12.26 -44.19 36.10
C TYR A 8 -12.48 -43.78 37.56
N PHE A 9 -11.94 -42.63 37.96
CA PHE A 9 -12.30 -41.98 39.22
C PHE A 9 -13.31 -40.87 38.94
N VAL A 10 -14.48 -41.01 39.56
CA VAL A 10 -15.53 -39.98 39.65
C VAL A 10 -15.14 -39.05 40.80
N VAL A 11 -15.00 -37.75 40.52
CA VAL A 11 -14.91 -36.71 41.55
C VAL A 11 -16.21 -35.91 41.51
N LEU A 12 -17.03 -36.13 42.54
CA LEU A 12 -18.13 -35.25 42.93
C LEU A 12 -17.54 -34.10 43.76
N LEU A 13 -17.75 -32.86 43.32
CA LEU A 13 -17.57 -31.69 44.17
C LEU A 13 -18.84 -30.85 44.18
N SER A 14 -19.35 -30.70 45.39
CA SER A 14 -20.56 -30.03 45.81
C SER A 14 -20.38 -28.51 45.90
N GLY A 15 -21.41 -27.79 45.43
CA GLY A 15 -22.06 -26.69 46.14
C GLY A 15 -21.27 -25.41 46.37
N PHE A 16 -21.62 -24.35 45.62
CA PHE A 16 -21.56 -22.99 46.15
C PHE A 16 -22.81 -22.19 45.73
N VAL A 17 -23.32 -21.47 46.73
CA VAL A 17 -24.57 -20.74 46.80
C VAL A 17 -24.50 -19.45 45.97
N THR A 18 -25.48 -19.25 45.09
CA THR A 18 -25.65 -18.05 44.28
C THR A 18 -26.29 -16.94 45.11
N TRP A 19 -25.61 -15.80 45.25
CA TRP A 19 -26.20 -14.54 45.69
C TRP A 19 -26.54 -13.68 44.48
N TYR A 20 -27.81 -13.28 44.40
CA TYR A 20 -28.32 -12.31 43.42
C TYR A 20 -27.83 -10.90 43.77
N PHE A 21 -27.07 -10.28 42.87
CA PHE A 21 -26.98 -8.82 42.77
C PHE A 21 -27.39 -8.43 41.35
N ILE A 22 -28.63 -7.96 41.21
CA ILE A 22 -29.12 -7.28 40.01
C ILE A 22 -28.58 -5.85 40.08
N ALA A 23 -27.45 -5.60 39.42
CA ALA A 23 -27.07 -4.26 39.04
C ALA A 23 -27.70 -3.99 37.66
N PHE A 24 -28.63 -3.03 37.62
CA PHE A 24 -29.11 -2.44 36.37
C PHE A 24 -27.91 -1.76 35.68
N ILE A 25 -27.32 -2.45 34.70
CA ILE A 25 -26.41 -1.82 33.73
C ILE A 25 -27.30 -1.24 32.64
N ASP A 26 -27.20 0.07 32.47
CA ASP A 26 -27.90 0.85 31.46
C ASP A 26 -27.43 0.44 30.05
N PRO A 27 -28.29 -0.16 29.20
CA PRO A 27 -27.90 -0.67 27.88
C PRO A 27 -27.52 0.43 26.88
N PHE A 28 -27.66 1.71 27.24
CA PHE A 28 -27.25 2.83 26.40
C PHE A 28 -25.74 3.10 26.39
N SER A 29 -24.97 2.56 27.34
CA SER A 29 -23.53 2.86 27.47
C SER A 29 -22.60 2.08 26.52
N PHE A 30 -23.08 1.00 25.89
CA PHE A 30 -22.28 0.22 24.92
C PHE A 30 -22.38 0.75 23.49
N ILE A 31 -23.47 1.46 23.15
CA ILE A 31 -23.71 2.02 21.82
C ILE A 31 -22.79 3.22 21.53
N ASP A 32 -22.32 3.95 22.55
CA ASP A 32 -21.40 5.07 22.35
C ASP A 32 -19.97 4.62 21.94
N SER A 33 -19.52 3.42 22.34
CA SER A 33 -18.19 2.89 21.96
C SER A 33 -18.05 2.65 20.45
N VAL A 34 -19.11 2.17 19.80
CA VAL A 34 -19.14 1.94 18.34
C VAL A 34 -19.42 3.25 17.57
N ARG A 35 -20.08 4.22 18.20
CA ARG A 35 -20.26 5.58 17.64
C ARG A 35 -18.96 6.39 17.67
N THR A 36 -18.07 6.13 18.64
CA THR A 36 -16.80 6.84 18.76
C THR A 36 -15.75 6.47 17.71
N SER A 37 -15.84 5.29 17.07
CA SER A 37 -14.86 4.86 16.06
C SER A 37 -14.90 5.66 14.75
N PHE A 38 -15.95 6.47 14.53
CA PHE A 38 -16.10 7.35 13.37
C PHE A 38 -16.43 8.79 13.76
N THR A 39 -16.09 9.21 14.99
CA THR A 39 -16.00 10.65 15.27
C THR A 39 -14.96 11.24 14.33
N THR A 40 -15.35 12.26 13.57
CA THR A 40 -14.43 13.05 12.77
C THR A 40 -13.17 13.35 13.60
N PRO A 41 -11.95 13.22 13.04
CA PRO A 41 -10.68 13.46 13.76
C PRO A 41 -10.45 14.95 14.10
N THR A 42 -11.49 15.66 14.52
CA THR A 42 -11.51 17.10 14.79
C THR A 42 -10.80 17.46 16.10
N THR A 43 -10.66 16.53 17.05
CA THR A 43 -10.05 16.84 18.34
C THR A 43 -8.51 16.76 18.28
N TYR A 44 -7.95 15.84 17.47
CA TYR A 44 -6.50 15.71 17.31
C TYR A 44 -5.92 16.60 16.20
N ALA A 45 -6.71 16.97 15.19
CA ALA A 45 -6.30 17.95 14.18
C ALA A 45 -6.17 19.39 14.71
N ARG A 46 -6.60 19.66 15.96
CA ARG A 46 -6.76 21.03 16.48
C ARG A 46 -5.58 21.57 17.31
N GLN A 47 -4.51 20.81 17.50
CA GLN A 47 -3.29 21.36 18.11
C GLN A 47 -2.46 22.15 17.09
N ALA A 48 -2.86 23.43 16.96
CA ALA A 48 -2.07 24.58 16.53
C ALA A 48 -1.08 24.35 15.37
N ARG A 49 -1.56 24.43 14.13
CA ARG A 49 -0.71 24.55 12.95
C ARG A 49 -1.13 25.72 12.08
N SER A 50 -0.12 26.38 11.52
CA SER A 50 -0.32 27.42 10.50
C SER A 50 -0.84 26.77 9.21
N GLN A 51 -1.64 27.51 8.43
CA GLN A 51 -2.27 27.02 7.20
C GLN A 51 -1.26 26.46 6.16
N SER A 52 0.01 26.89 6.20
CA SER A 52 1.08 26.35 5.35
C SER A 52 1.55 24.95 5.77
N ASP A 53 1.38 24.59 7.04
CA ASP A 53 1.80 23.28 7.53
C ASP A 53 0.77 22.18 7.19
N ASP A 54 -0.49 22.56 7.00
CA ASP A 54 -1.58 21.66 6.59
C ASP A 54 -1.43 21.23 5.13
N THR A 55 -1.12 22.16 4.22
CA THR A 55 -0.88 21.85 2.79
C THR A 55 0.33 20.96 2.60
N ALA A 56 1.40 21.18 3.39
CA ALA A 56 2.58 20.34 3.35
C ALA A 56 2.24 18.92 3.84
N LEU A 57 1.47 18.79 4.92
CA LEU A 57 1.04 17.50 5.46
C LEU A 57 0.12 16.73 4.49
N GLU A 58 -0.81 17.41 3.81
CA GLU A 58 -1.69 16.81 2.80
C GLU A 58 -0.89 16.13 1.68
N SER A 59 0.25 16.73 1.29
CA SER A 59 1.14 16.11 0.31
C SER A 59 1.78 14.80 0.79
N PHE A 60 1.86 14.51 2.10
CA PHE A 60 2.33 13.21 2.60
C PHE A 60 1.19 12.24 2.89
N ALA A 61 -0.06 12.71 2.87
CA ALA A 61 -1.23 11.84 3.05
C ALA A 61 -1.53 11.02 1.79
N THR A 62 -1.02 11.40 0.62
CA THR A 62 -1.23 10.67 -0.64
C THR A 62 0.09 10.29 -1.28
N LEU A 63 0.09 9.15 -1.98
CA LEU A 63 1.25 8.71 -2.75
C LEU A 63 1.38 9.50 -4.07
N GLN A 64 0.30 10.11 -4.55
CA GLN A 64 0.26 11.00 -5.72
C GLN A 64 0.47 12.45 -5.34
N ASN A 65 0.86 13.28 -6.31
CA ASN A 65 0.82 14.73 -6.14
C ASN A 65 -0.63 15.15 -5.85
N PRO A 66 -0.90 16.04 -4.87
CA PRO A 66 -2.26 16.51 -4.60
C PRO A 66 -2.97 17.10 -5.83
N ASN A 67 -2.23 17.65 -6.79
CA ASN A 67 -2.78 18.17 -8.04
C ASN A 67 -3.37 17.08 -8.95
N ASP A 68 -2.98 15.82 -8.76
CA ASP A 68 -3.52 14.68 -9.50
C ASP A 68 -4.87 14.18 -8.93
N LEU A 69 -5.31 14.75 -7.80
CA LEU A 69 -6.51 14.32 -7.09
C LEU A 69 -7.69 15.27 -7.35
N ASP A 70 -8.88 14.71 -7.56
CA ASP A 70 -10.11 15.50 -7.61
C ASP A 70 -10.79 15.51 -6.24
N ASN A 71 -10.39 16.48 -5.41
CA ASN A 71 -10.95 16.70 -4.08
C ASN A 71 -12.47 17.02 -4.09
N ARG A 72 -13.06 17.32 -5.25
CA ARG A 72 -14.51 17.52 -5.37
C ARG A 72 -15.28 16.21 -5.23
N ILE A 73 -14.67 15.06 -5.54
CA ILE A 73 -15.30 13.73 -5.44
C ILE A 73 -15.70 13.46 -3.98
N GLU A 74 -14.73 13.56 -3.06
CA GLU A 74 -14.99 13.35 -1.64
C GLU A 74 -15.93 14.42 -1.08
N LYS A 75 -15.73 15.69 -1.44
CA LYS A 75 -16.61 16.77 -1.01
C LYS A 75 -18.07 16.52 -1.42
N ARG A 76 -18.33 16.18 -2.68
CA ARG A 76 -19.67 15.86 -3.19
C ARG A 76 -20.26 14.67 -2.45
N ALA A 77 -19.45 13.65 -2.16
CA ALA A 77 -19.94 12.48 -1.46
C ALA A 77 -20.29 12.76 0.01
N ILE A 78 -19.53 13.62 0.69
CA ILE A 78 -19.86 14.12 2.03
C ILE A 78 -21.17 14.90 1.99
N GLU A 79 -21.34 15.80 1.01
CA GLU A 79 -22.58 16.57 0.82
C GLU A 79 -23.78 15.64 0.57
N ILE A 80 -23.61 14.62 -0.26
CA ILE A 80 -24.61 13.58 -0.52
C ILE A 80 -24.93 12.82 0.77
N ALA A 81 -23.92 12.31 1.48
CA ALA A 81 -24.11 11.56 2.72
C ALA A 81 -24.84 12.41 3.78
N SER A 82 -24.47 13.69 3.90
CA SER A 82 -25.14 14.66 4.78
C SER A 82 -26.57 14.97 4.36
N TYR A 83 -26.86 15.00 3.05
CA TYR A 83 -28.23 15.19 2.58
C TYR A 83 -29.12 13.99 2.93
N TYR A 84 -28.60 12.77 2.73
CA TYR A 84 -29.35 11.55 3.00
C TYR A 84 -29.49 11.24 4.49
N SER A 85 -28.54 11.64 5.34
CA SER A 85 -28.69 11.45 6.79
C SER A 85 -29.93 12.14 7.38
N HIS A 86 -30.47 13.15 6.68
CA HIS A 86 -31.75 13.79 7.02
C HIS A 86 -32.99 13.12 6.41
N HIS A 87 -32.82 12.12 5.53
CA HIS A 87 -33.87 11.38 4.84
C HIS A 87 -33.76 9.88 5.15
N THR A 88 -34.31 9.48 6.30
CA THR A 88 -34.15 8.14 6.87
C THR A 88 -34.39 7.02 5.86
N ASP A 89 -35.47 7.08 5.08
CA ASP A 89 -35.84 5.99 4.16
C ASP A 89 -34.88 5.83 2.98
N ALA A 90 -34.42 6.95 2.41
CA ALA A 90 -33.50 6.92 1.28
C ALA A 90 -32.07 6.58 1.69
N PHE A 91 -31.65 6.99 2.90
CA PHE A 91 -30.40 6.56 3.50
C PHE A 91 -30.41 5.05 3.78
N ASN A 92 -31.49 4.59 4.40
CA ASN A 92 -31.75 3.20 4.72
C ASN A 92 -31.64 2.32 3.46
N GLN A 93 -32.30 2.70 2.35
CA GLN A 93 -32.23 1.93 1.10
C GLN A 93 -30.82 1.79 0.52
N ARG A 94 -29.92 2.76 0.75
CA ARG A 94 -28.53 2.71 0.27
C ARG A 94 -27.69 1.68 1.01
N CYS A 95 -28.04 1.38 2.26
CA CYS A 95 -27.34 0.39 3.08
C CYS A 95 -27.95 -1.01 2.99
N ASP A 96 -28.92 -1.23 2.10
CA ASP A 96 -29.56 -2.55 1.90
C ASP A 96 -28.63 -3.57 1.21
N ASN A 97 -27.54 -3.11 0.57
CA ASN A 97 -26.60 -3.98 -0.13
C ASN A 97 -25.17 -3.54 0.17
N ILE A 98 -24.51 -4.17 1.13
CA ILE A 98 -23.14 -3.79 1.56
C ILE A 98 -22.11 -4.88 1.21
N LEU A 99 -20.85 -4.46 1.10
CA LEU A 99 -19.70 -5.36 1.08
C LEU A 99 -18.85 -5.06 2.31
N ILE A 100 -18.64 -6.06 3.16
CA ILE A 100 -17.72 -5.99 4.30
C ILE A 100 -16.39 -6.58 3.87
N TYR A 101 -15.34 -5.78 3.90
CA TYR A 101 -13.97 -6.23 3.74
C TYR A 101 -13.31 -6.39 5.11
N MET A 102 -12.77 -7.59 5.35
CA MET A 102 -11.99 -7.92 6.52
C MET A 102 -10.52 -8.04 6.12
N PRO A 103 -9.66 -7.05 6.45
CA PRO A 103 -8.23 -7.13 6.18
C PRO A 103 -7.62 -8.37 6.84
N ASP A 104 -6.71 -9.05 6.14
CA ASP A 104 -5.96 -10.14 6.77
C ASP A 104 -5.03 -9.61 7.86
N ALA A 105 -4.78 -10.47 8.85
CA ALA A 105 -3.66 -10.27 9.75
C ALA A 105 -2.34 -10.29 8.96
N PHE A 106 -1.45 -9.35 9.28
CA PHE A 106 -0.17 -9.10 8.62
C PHE A 106 0.75 -10.32 8.64
N ALA A 107 0.58 -11.21 9.63
CA ALA A 107 1.30 -12.47 9.77
C ALA A 107 1.28 -13.35 8.51
N PHE A 108 0.24 -13.17 7.69
CA PHE A 108 0.09 -13.90 6.43
C PHE A 108 0.54 -13.08 5.21
N HIS A 109 0.57 -11.75 5.30
CA HIS A 109 0.71 -10.84 4.16
C HIS A 109 1.29 -9.45 4.55
N GLY A 110 2.40 -9.05 3.90
CA GLY A 110 2.98 -7.71 4.09
C GLY A 110 2.17 -6.54 3.49
N HIS A 111 2.57 -5.30 3.77
CA HIS A 111 1.86 -4.04 3.41
C HIS A 111 1.28 -4.03 1.99
N GLY A 112 2.14 -4.22 0.99
CA GLY A 112 1.72 -4.15 -0.40
C GLY A 112 0.61 -5.16 -0.70
N SER A 113 0.64 -6.35 -0.10
CA SER A 113 -0.40 -7.36 -0.29
C SER A 113 -1.74 -6.89 0.27
N GLN A 114 -1.76 -6.36 1.50
CA GLN A 114 -2.99 -5.86 2.12
C GLN A 114 -3.58 -4.67 1.39
N ILE A 115 -2.74 -3.71 0.98
CA ILE A 115 -3.18 -2.55 0.19
C ILE A 115 -3.74 -3.00 -1.16
N ASN A 116 -3.07 -3.90 -1.89
CA ASN A 116 -3.62 -4.42 -3.14
C ASN A 116 -4.96 -5.15 -2.92
N THR A 117 -5.10 -5.96 -1.87
CA THR A 117 -6.37 -6.62 -1.55
C THR A 117 -7.47 -5.60 -1.24
N TYR A 118 -7.15 -4.51 -0.54
CA TYR A 118 -8.10 -3.41 -0.32
C TYR A 118 -8.51 -2.73 -1.63
N LEU A 119 -7.57 -2.45 -2.53
CA LEU A 119 -7.90 -1.88 -3.85
C LEU A 119 -8.82 -2.81 -4.66
N MET A 120 -8.62 -4.14 -4.57
CA MET A 120 -9.57 -5.10 -5.15
C MET A 120 -10.95 -5.01 -4.49
N ALA A 121 -11.02 -4.90 -3.16
CA ALA A 121 -12.29 -4.74 -2.44
C ALA A 121 -13.04 -3.51 -2.94
N VAL A 122 -12.34 -2.39 -3.16
CA VAL A 122 -12.92 -1.18 -3.75
C VAL A 122 -13.45 -1.43 -5.16
N LEU A 123 -12.66 -2.07 -6.03
CA LEU A 123 -13.09 -2.37 -7.40
C LEU A 123 -14.34 -3.26 -7.41
N VAL A 124 -14.38 -4.29 -6.57
CA VAL A 124 -15.54 -5.18 -6.43
C VAL A 124 -16.75 -4.43 -5.88
N ALA A 125 -16.60 -3.67 -4.80
CA ALA A 125 -17.69 -2.95 -4.16
C ALA A 125 -18.32 -1.91 -5.11
N THR A 126 -17.48 -1.13 -5.80
CA THR A 126 -17.94 -0.13 -6.77
C THR A 126 -18.62 -0.75 -7.99
N TYR A 127 -18.12 -1.90 -8.49
CA TYR A 127 -18.74 -2.63 -9.59
C TYR A 127 -20.10 -3.23 -9.21
N LEU A 128 -20.18 -3.85 -8.04
CA LEU A 128 -21.42 -4.41 -7.49
C LEU A 128 -22.37 -3.32 -6.97
N ASN A 129 -21.98 -2.05 -7.01
CA ASN A 129 -22.72 -0.92 -6.48
C ASN A 129 -23.12 -1.10 -5.00
N ARG A 130 -22.14 -1.48 -4.18
CA ARG A 130 -22.28 -1.72 -2.75
C ARG A 130 -21.38 -0.76 -1.96
N PRO A 131 -21.85 -0.15 -0.87
CA PRO A 131 -20.95 0.50 0.06
C PRO A 131 -19.92 -0.51 0.60
N LEU A 132 -18.66 -0.12 0.61
CA LEU A 132 -17.58 -0.91 1.19
C LEU A 132 -17.42 -0.54 2.66
N LEU A 133 -17.52 -1.51 3.56
CA LEU A 133 -17.25 -1.35 4.98
C LEU A 133 -15.97 -2.07 5.36
N LEU A 134 -15.19 -1.49 6.26
CA LEU A 134 -14.00 -2.10 6.82
C LEU A 134 -14.32 -2.69 8.19
N LEU A 135 -14.19 -4.01 8.34
CA LEU A 135 -14.35 -4.69 9.64
C LEU A 135 -12.99 -5.20 10.11
N GLU A 136 -12.58 -4.73 11.29
CA GLU A 136 -11.26 -5.00 11.86
C GLU A 136 -11.38 -5.79 13.16
N PRO A 137 -10.38 -6.63 13.51
CA PRO A 137 -10.39 -7.34 14.77
C PRO A 137 -10.37 -6.35 15.94
N SER A 138 -11.17 -6.64 16.97
CA SER A 138 -11.01 -5.96 18.26
C SER A 138 -9.68 -6.33 18.90
N GLY A 139 -9.29 -5.61 19.97
CA GLY A 139 -8.02 -5.84 20.66
C GLY A 139 -7.82 -7.29 21.13
N GLU A 140 -8.91 -7.98 21.49
CA GLU A 140 -8.89 -9.38 21.96
C GLU A 140 -8.51 -10.39 20.84
N TRP A 141 -8.79 -10.04 19.59
CA TRP A 141 -8.49 -10.86 18.42
C TRP A 141 -7.17 -10.47 17.74
N ASN A 142 -6.47 -9.48 18.29
CA ASN A 142 -5.22 -9.00 17.73
C ASN A 142 -4.04 -9.76 18.35
N THR A 143 -3.23 -10.41 17.51
CA THR A 143 -2.06 -11.18 17.95
C THR A 143 -0.84 -10.31 18.25
N TYR A 144 -0.89 -9.01 17.99
CA TYR A 144 0.24 -8.10 18.14
C TYR A 144 0.14 -7.28 19.44
N ASP A 145 1.23 -7.21 20.19
CA ASP A 145 1.35 -6.30 21.33
C ASP A 145 1.04 -4.85 20.90
N GLY A 146 0.23 -4.14 21.67
CA GLY A 146 -0.24 -2.80 21.29
C GLY A 146 -1.45 -2.80 20.33
N GLY A 147 -2.05 -3.97 20.10
CA GLY A 147 -3.31 -4.12 19.40
C GLY A 147 -3.24 -3.77 17.91
N SER A 148 -2.07 -3.73 17.29
CA SER A 148 -1.98 -3.58 15.84
C SER A 148 -0.68 -4.08 15.23
N GLN A 149 -0.86 -4.72 14.08
CA GLN A 149 0.21 -5.04 13.14
C GLN A 149 0.93 -3.81 12.60
N PHE A 150 0.28 -2.63 12.58
CA PHE A 150 0.91 -1.41 12.10
C PHE A 150 1.74 -0.69 13.16
N GLY A 151 1.87 -1.25 14.36
CA GLY A 151 2.62 -0.65 15.45
C GLY A 151 1.93 0.54 16.10
N CYS A 152 2.66 1.24 16.96
CA CYS A 152 2.18 2.27 17.87
C CYS A 152 2.98 3.58 17.68
N PRO A 153 2.36 4.72 17.31
CA PRO A 153 3.05 6.01 17.24
C PRO A 153 3.58 6.43 18.61
N SER A 154 4.87 6.76 18.75
CA SER A 154 5.51 6.96 20.07
C SER A 154 4.92 8.08 20.93
N ASP A 155 4.34 9.11 20.30
CA ASP A 155 3.75 10.28 20.95
C ASP A 155 2.36 10.00 21.54
N MET A 156 1.69 8.92 21.12
CA MET A 156 0.37 8.54 21.64
C MET A 156 0.45 7.69 22.92
N PHE A 157 1.64 7.27 23.37
CA PHE A 157 1.82 6.36 24.51
C PHE A 157 2.53 7.00 25.71
N ARG A 158 2.68 8.33 25.74
CA ARG A 158 3.32 9.04 26.85
C ARG A 158 2.38 10.05 27.48
N GLU A 159 1.98 9.77 28.73
CA GLU A 159 2.36 10.64 29.86
C GLU A 159 1.96 10.11 31.25
N ASN A 160 1.06 9.12 31.40
CA ASN A 160 0.56 8.75 32.73
C ASN A 160 0.43 7.24 33.05
N ASN A 161 1.25 6.34 32.47
CA ASN A 161 1.21 4.88 32.70
C ASN A 161 -0.15 4.17 32.47
N GLN A 162 -1.22 4.90 32.16
CA GLN A 162 -2.49 4.39 31.65
C GLN A 162 -2.47 4.60 30.14
N GLN A 163 -2.08 3.53 29.44
CA GLN A 163 -2.23 3.41 28.00
C GLN A 163 -3.72 3.28 27.69
N SER A 164 -4.44 4.39 27.60
CA SER A 164 -5.75 4.36 26.96
C SER A 164 -5.50 4.31 25.45
N MET A 165 -5.63 3.11 24.88
CA MET A 165 -5.72 2.92 23.42
C MET A 165 -7.12 3.31 22.89
N ASP A 166 -7.94 3.93 23.72
CA ASP A 166 -9.35 4.19 23.41
C ASP A 166 -9.42 5.17 22.24
N GLY A 167 -9.96 4.70 21.13
CA GLY A 167 -10.16 5.49 19.91
C GLY A 167 -9.05 5.36 18.86
N PHE A 168 -7.97 4.61 19.10
CA PHE A 168 -6.98 4.34 18.04
C PHE A 168 -7.35 3.07 17.25
N PRO A 169 -7.42 3.13 15.91
CA PRO A 169 -7.85 1.96 15.16
C PRO A 169 -6.84 0.81 15.27
N ASN A 170 -7.29 -0.43 15.35
CA ASN A 170 -6.43 -1.59 15.62
C ASN A 170 -5.95 -2.32 14.36
N GLY A 171 -6.60 -2.10 13.22
CA GLY A 171 -6.31 -2.79 11.98
C GLY A 171 -5.73 -1.89 10.89
N PHE A 172 -6.12 -2.19 9.67
CA PHE A 172 -5.73 -1.53 8.42
C PHE A 172 -6.05 -0.03 8.39
N SER A 173 -7.09 0.40 9.08
CA SER A 173 -7.48 1.79 9.28
C SER A 173 -6.48 2.57 10.14
N ARG A 174 -5.56 1.90 10.84
CA ARG A 174 -4.39 2.56 11.46
C ARG A 174 -3.44 3.15 10.41
N LEU A 175 -3.39 2.52 9.23
CA LEU A 175 -2.53 2.92 8.12
C LEU A 175 -3.27 3.84 7.14
N ILE A 176 -4.45 3.41 6.69
CA ILE A 176 -5.21 4.07 5.63
C ILE A 176 -6.45 4.80 6.16
N HIS A 177 -6.75 5.94 5.55
CA HIS A 177 -8.01 6.63 5.73
C HIS A 177 -9.04 6.04 4.76
N HIS A 178 -10.04 5.33 5.30
CA HIS A 178 -11.12 4.75 4.51
C HIS A 178 -12.14 5.85 4.12
N PRO A 179 -12.27 6.21 2.82
CA PRO A 179 -13.07 7.37 2.43
C PRO A 179 -14.57 7.23 2.71
N VAL A 180 -15.19 8.34 3.14
CA VAL A 180 -16.62 8.38 3.51
C VAL A 180 -17.54 7.96 2.35
N TRP A 181 -17.13 8.28 1.14
CA TRP A 181 -17.90 7.99 -0.07
C TRP A 181 -17.94 6.50 -0.42
N LEU A 182 -16.98 5.71 0.05
CA LEU A 182 -17.00 4.26 -0.15
C LEU A 182 -18.01 3.59 0.77
N HIS A 183 -18.04 3.98 2.05
CA HIS A 183 -18.96 3.37 3.01
C HIS A 183 -20.33 4.05 3.03
N ASN A 184 -20.48 5.24 2.42
CA ASN A 184 -21.73 6.00 2.31
C ASN A 184 -22.44 6.29 3.65
N GLY A 185 -21.68 6.34 4.75
CA GLY A 185 -22.23 6.45 6.10
C GLY A 185 -22.91 5.18 6.62
N CYS A 186 -22.94 4.10 5.84
CA CYS A 186 -23.43 2.81 6.30
C CYS A 186 -22.56 2.26 7.42
N ARG A 187 -23.17 1.42 8.26
CA ARG A 187 -22.52 0.75 9.38
C ARG A 187 -22.53 -0.76 9.19
N ILE A 188 -21.72 -1.43 9.98
CA ILE A 188 -21.70 -2.89 10.05
C ILE A 188 -22.96 -3.35 10.80
N PRO A 189 -23.78 -4.26 10.23
CA PRO A 189 -24.91 -4.84 10.94
C PRO A 189 -24.46 -5.58 12.20
N ASP A 190 -25.28 -5.50 13.24
CA ASP A 190 -25.05 -6.12 14.55
C ASP A 190 -25.56 -7.56 14.64
N SER A 191 -25.92 -8.16 13.50
CA SER A 191 -26.45 -9.52 13.42
C SER A 191 -25.44 -10.60 13.86
N HIS A 192 -24.14 -10.29 13.80
CA HIS A 192 -23.06 -11.21 14.08
C HIS A 192 -21.87 -10.53 14.76
N GLU A 193 -21.22 -11.29 15.64
CA GLU A 193 -19.93 -10.93 16.23
C GLU A 193 -18.78 -11.11 15.21
N TYR A 194 -17.60 -10.56 15.55
CA TYR A 194 -16.43 -10.58 14.66
C TYR A 194 -15.99 -12.00 14.27
N ASP A 195 -16.06 -12.95 15.19
CA ASP A 195 -15.67 -14.35 14.98
C ASP A 195 -16.54 -15.05 13.93
N VAL A 196 -17.85 -14.79 13.96
CA VAL A 196 -18.81 -15.28 12.97
C VAL A 196 -18.53 -14.66 11.61
N TRP A 197 -18.29 -13.35 11.55
CA TRP A 197 -17.89 -12.70 10.29
C TRP A 197 -16.56 -13.25 9.75
N ASN A 198 -15.61 -13.52 10.63
CA ASN A 198 -14.32 -14.10 10.28
C ASN A 198 -14.49 -15.54 9.75
N GLN A 199 -15.41 -16.33 10.31
CA GLN A 199 -15.73 -17.67 9.81
C GLN A 199 -16.38 -17.60 8.42
N VAL A 200 -17.38 -16.73 8.24
CA VAL A 200 -18.11 -16.56 6.98
C VAL A 200 -17.17 -16.06 5.87
N SER A 201 -16.36 -15.03 6.15
CA SER A 201 -15.43 -14.44 5.18
C SER A 201 -14.35 -15.42 4.70
N SER A 202 -14.00 -16.41 5.52
CA SER A 202 -13.02 -17.45 5.19
C SER A 202 -13.56 -18.51 4.22
N SER A 203 -14.87 -18.54 4.01
CA SER A 203 -15.54 -19.45 3.07
C SER A 203 -15.53 -18.92 1.63
N HIS A 204 -16.07 -19.71 0.69
CA HIS A 204 -16.25 -19.24 -0.68
C HIS A 204 -17.25 -18.08 -0.73
N ILE A 205 -16.86 -16.96 -1.33
CA ILE A 205 -17.71 -15.76 -1.41
C ILE A 205 -18.96 -16.07 -2.24
N ASN A 206 -20.13 -15.92 -1.62
CA ASN A 206 -21.41 -16.00 -2.32
C ASN A 206 -21.67 -14.66 -3.04
N PRO A 207 -21.73 -14.62 -4.39
CA PRO A 207 -21.98 -13.39 -5.14
C PRO A 207 -23.35 -12.76 -4.83
N ASN A 208 -24.32 -13.57 -4.40
CA ASN A 208 -25.65 -13.09 -4.04
C ASN A 208 -25.70 -12.47 -2.64
N GLY A 209 -24.66 -12.66 -1.83
CA GLY A 209 -24.60 -12.25 -0.43
C GLY A 209 -25.45 -13.11 0.50
N MET A 210 -25.55 -12.67 1.76
CA MET A 210 -26.38 -13.27 2.80
C MET A 210 -27.32 -12.20 3.40
N ALA A 211 -28.56 -12.60 3.67
CA ALA A 211 -29.52 -11.73 4.36
C ALA A 211 -29.15 -11.64 5.84
N CYS A 212 -29.04 -10.41 6.35
CA CYS A 212 -28.71 -10.09 7.73
C CYS A 212 -29.76 -9.12 8.26
N HIS A 213 -30.30 -9.39 9.44
CA HIS A 213 -31.23 -8.48 10.10
C HIS A 213 -30.44 -7.37 10.81
N ASP A 214 -30.60 -6.12 10.40
CA ASP A 214 -30.00 -4.96 11.09
C ASP A 214 -30.95 -4.48 12.18
N SER A 215 -30.62 -4.70 13.45
CA SER A 215 -31.55 -4.52 14.56
C SER A 215 -32.05 -3.07 14.69
N VAL A 216 -31.20 -2.11 14.32
CA VAL A 216 -31.49 -0.70 14.51
C VAL A 216 -32.27 -0.10 13.33
N SER A 217 -32.12 -0.61 12.10
CA SER A 217 -33.05 -0.22 11.01
C SER A 217 -34.29 -1.12 10.93
N GLY A 218 -34.27 -2.27 11.60
CA GLY A 218 -35.36 -3.26 11.62
C GLY A 218 -35.57 -3.96 10.28
N ARG A 219 -34.58 -3.92 9.37
CA ARG A 219 -34.68 -4.42 8.00
C ARG A 219 -33.63 -5.48 7.72
N ASP A 220 -33.94 -6.33 6.76
CA ASP A 220 -32.99 -7.28 6.23
C ASP A 220 -32.12 -6.61 5.18
N ILE A 221 -30.82 -6.68 5.37
CA ILE A 221 -29.82 -6.17 4.44
C ILE A 221 -29.02 -7.32 3.84
N ASN A 222 -28.62 -7.15 2.59
CA ASN A 222 -27.83 -8.13 1.86
C ASN A 222 -26.33 -7.83 1.99
N VAL A 223 -25.60 -8.74 2.61
CA VAL A 223 -24.19 -8.58 2.97
C VAL A 223 -23.32 -9.53 2.18
N ILE A 224 -22.30 -9.01 1.50
CA ILE A 224 -21.17 -9.82 1.01
C ILE A 224 -20.01 -9.60 1.97
N VAL A 225 -19.42 -10.66 2.50
CA VAL A 225 -18.25 -10.56 3.38
C VAL A 225 -17.07 -11.22 2.70
N ALA A 226 -15.94 -10.52 2.67
CA ALA A 226 -14.76 -10.96 1.95
C ALA A 226 -13.49 -10.63 2.73
N ARG A 227 -12.50 -11.52 2.64
CA ARG A 227 -11.14 -11.30 3.16
C ARG A 227 -10.11 -11.80 2.16
N GLY A 228 -8.90 -11.28 2.23
CA GLY A 228 -7.69 -11.95 1.74
C GLY A 228 -7.77 -12.76 0.46
N SER A 229 -7.36 -14.03 0.58
CA SER A 229 -7.36 -15.00 -0.52
C SER A 229 -8.76 -15.26 -1.12
N PRO A 230 -9.84 -15.46 -0.33
CA PRO A 230 -11.20 -15.54 -0.87
C PRO A 230 -11.57 -14.35 -1.77
N LEU A 231 -11.29 -13.11 -1.34
CA LEU A 231 -11.54 -11.91 -2.14
C LEU A 231 -10.73 -11.91 -3.43
N ARG A 232 -9.45 -12.30 -3.39
CA ARG A 232 -8.62 -12.44 -4.59
C ARG A 232 -9.17 -13.50 -5.56
N GLY A 233 -9.74 -14.58 -5.04
CA GLY A 233 -10.42 -15.61 -5.83
C GLY A 233 -11.68 -15.05 -6.50
N PHE A 234 -12.51 -14.36 -5.73
CA PHE A 234 -13.74 -13.74 -6.23
C PHE A 234 -13.47 -12.64 -7.27
N PHE A 235 -12.50 -11.76 -7.00
CA PHE A 235 -12.07 -10.75 -7.96
C PHE A 235 -11.58 -11.37 -9.28
N ARG A 236 -10.83 -12.48 -9.25
CA ARG A 236 -10.41 -13.18 -10.48
C ARG A 236 -11.60 -13.58 -11.34
N GLN A 237 -12.64 -14.11 -10.72
CA GLN A 237 -13.85 -14.55 -11.42
C GLN A 237 -14.57 -13.36 -12.06
N LEU A 238 -14.74 -12.26 -11.33
CA LEU A 238 -15.42 -11.05 -11.82
C LEU A 238 -14.60 -10.23 -12.81
N SER A 239 -13.27 -10.27 -12.72
CA SER A 239 -12.40 -9.32 -13.44
C SER A 239 -12.55 -9.35 -14.96
N ASN A 240 -12.90 -10.49 -15.56
CA ASN A 240 -13.22 -10.53 -16.98
C ASN A 240 -14.52 -9.77 -17.28
N GLU A 241 -15.56 -10.02 -16.49
CA GLU A 241 -16.89 -9.45 -16.68
C GLU A 241 -16.87 -7.93 -16.52
N MET A 242 -16.15 -7.44 -15.50
CA MET A 242 -16.03 -6.01 -15.19
C MET A 242 -15.66 -5.15 -16.41
N VAL A 243 -14.71 -5.61 -17.22
CA VAL A 243 -14.23 -4.88 -18.41
C VAL A 243 -14.84 -5.36 -19.73
N SER A 244 -15.40 -6.56 -19.77
CA SER A 244 -16.02 -7.13 -20.99
C SER A 244 -17.54 -6.99 -21.03
N THR A 245 -18.17 -6.45 -19.98
CA THR A 245 -19.63 -6.29 -19.92
C THR A 245 -20.15 -5.56 -21.16
N SER A 246 -21.11 -6.19 -21.84
CA SER A 246 -21.80 -5.63 -23.00
C SER A 246 -22.88 -4.62 -22.58
N ASN A 247 -23.20 -4.54 -21.28
CA ASN A 247 -24.18 -3.60 -20.76
C ASN A 247 -23.49 -2.23 -20.49
N PRO A 248 -23.76 -1.20 -21.32
CA PRO A 248 -23.15 0.11 -21.16
C PRO A 248 -23.57 0.79 -19.85
N ASP A 249 -24.76 0.52 -19.33
CA ASP A 249 -25.25 1.14 -18.09
C ASP A 249 -24.49 0.64 -16.86
N VAL A 250 -24.08 -0.63 -16.87
CA VAL A 250 -23.25 -1.22 -15.80
C VAL A 250 -21.85 -0.62 -15.83
N SER A 251 -21.22 -0.52 -17.01
CA SER A 251 -19.91 0.11 -17.17
C SER A 251 -19.93 1.58 -16.76
N LEU A 252 -20.96 2.33 -17.19
CA LEU A 252 -21.13 3.75 -16.86
C LEU A 252 -21.28 3.95 -15.36
N ARG A 253 -22.16 3.16 -14.72
CA ARG A 253 -22.37 3.22 -13.26
C ARG A 253 -21.10 2.86 -12.49
N TRP A 254 -20.38 1.83 -12.93
CA TRP A 254 -19.13 1.43 -12.28
C TRP A 254 -18.09 2.56 -12.33
N ALA A 255 -17.88 3.18 -13.50
CA ALA A 255 -16.98 4.32 -13.63
C ALA A 255 -17.38 5.49 -12.72
N VAL A 256 -18.67 5.84 -12.67
CA VAL A 256 -19.19 6.89 -11.76
C VAL A 256 -18.93 6.52 -10.30
N ASN A 257 -19.14 5.25 -9.92
CA ASN A 257 -18.87 4.76 -8.57
C ASN A 257 -17.39 4.79 -8.22
N LEU A 258 -16.48 4.79 -9.20
CA LEU A 258 -15.04 4.99 -8.99
C LEU A 258 -14.64 6.47 -8.91
N GLY A 259 -15.59 7.39 -9.04
CA GLY A 259 -15.36 8.83 -8.98
C GLY A 259 -15.31 9.53 -10.34
N ALA A 260 -15.66 8.85 -11.43
CA ALA A 260 -15.72 9.50 -12.75
C ALA A 260 -16.78 10.60 -12.82
N SER A 261 -16.45 11.68 -13.52
CA SER A 261 -17.46 12.58 -14.09
C SER A 261 -18.30 11.85 -15.14
N GLN A 262 -19.39 12.48 -15.59
CA GLN A 262 -20.26 11.90 -16.62
C GLN A 262 -19.53 11.68 -17.96
N ASP A 263 -18.64 12.60 -18.34
CA ASP A 263 -17.90 12.50 -19.59
C ASP A 263 -16.77 11.46 -19.52
N GLU A 264 -16.10 11.34 -18.37
CA GLU A 264 -15.15 10.25 -18.10
C GLU A 264 -15.84 8.88 -18.11
N ALA A 265 -17.04 8.78 -17.52
CA ALA A 265 -17.81 7.53 -17.54
C ALA A 265 -18.26 7.13 -18.95
N ARG A 266 -18.65 8.11 -19.79
CA ARG A 266 -18.95 7.86 -21.21
C ARG A 266 -17.71 7.40 -21.97
N THR A 267 -16.58 8.04 -21.70
CA THR A 267 -15.28 7.66 -22.28
C THR A 267 -14.91 6.23 -21.93
N PHE A 268 -15.04 5.86 -20.66
CA PHE A 268 -14.80 4.50 -20.16
C PHE A 268 -15.64 3.43 -20.89
N VAL A 269 -16.93 3.71 -21.13
CA VAL A 269 -17.84 2.79 -21.85
C VAL A 269 -17.38 2.56 -23.30
N GLN A 270 -16.81 3.58 -23.95
CA GLN A 270 -16.39 3.52 -25.35
C GLN A 270 -15.08 2.75 -25.57
N MET A 271 -14.32 2.49 -24.51
CA MET A 271 -13.05 1.75 -24.59
C MET A 271 -13.28 0.32 -25.06
N LYS A 272 -12.45 -0.13 -26.01
CA LYS A 272 -12.58 -1.47 -26.62
C LYS A 272 -11.64 -2.49 -26.01
N ARG A 273 -10.45 -2.07 -25.60
CA ARG A 273 -9.43 -2.98 -25.08
C ARG A 273 -9.62 -3.15 -23.56
N PRO A 274 -9.67 -4.39 -23.06
CA PRO A 274 -9.77 -4.66 -21.63
C PRO A 274 -8.63 -4.03 -20.81
N GLY A 275 -7.41 -3.95 -21.37
CA GLY A 275 -6.25 -3.32 -20.73
C GLY A 275 -6.49 -1.83 -20.47
N ASP A 276 -6.88 -1.08 -21.50
CA ASP A 276 -7.17 0.35 -21.40
C ASP A 276 -8.27 0.64 -20.36
N LYS A 277 -9.32 -0.20 -20.31
CA LYS A 277 -10.35 -0.09 -19.26
C LYS A 277 -9.80 -0.30 -17.86
N TRP A 278 -8.93 -1.29 -17.66
CA TRP A 278 -8.33 -1.52 -16.35
C TRP A 278 -7.47 -0.34 -15.91
N ASP A 279 -6.65 0.20 -16.81
CA ASP A 279 -5.79 1.34 -16.51
C ASP A 279 -6.61 2.61 -16.24
N TYR A 280 -7.71 2.80 -16.97
CA TYR A 280 -8.62 3.92 -16.73
C TYR A 280 -9.37 3.77 -15.40
N ALA A 281 -9.89 2.58 -15.06
CA ALA A 281 -10.56 2.32 -13.79
C ALA A 281 -9.60 2.56 -12.60
N LEU A 282 -8.35 2.12 -12.72
CA LEU A 282 -7.31 2.40 -11.74
C LEU A 282 -6.92 3.88 -11.69
N GLY A 283 -6.87 4.57 -12.84
CA GLY A 283 -6.67 6.02 -12.91
C GLY A 283 -7.77 6.79 -12.19
N LEU A 284 -9.03 6.37 -12.34
CA LEU A 284 -10.17 6.93 -11.60
C LEU A 284 -10.02 6.73 -10.08
N MET A 285 -9.63 5.53 -9.65
CA MET A 285 -9.34 5.25 -8.24
C MET A 285 -8.25 6.18 -7.69
N VAL A 286 -7.18 6.37 -8.44
CA VAL A 286 -6.09 7.27 -8.08
C VAL A 286 -6.58 8.71 -7.98
N LYS A 287 -7.26 9.21 -9.01
CA LYS A 287 -7.84 10.56 -9.06
C LYS A 287 -8.81 10.81 -7.90
N SER A 288 -9.59 9.80 -7.50
CA SER A 288 -10.51 9.87 -6.36
C SER A 288 -9.81 9.97 -4.99
N GLY A 289 -8.49 9.78 -4.94
CA GLY A 289 -7.73 9.77 -3.70
C GLY A 289 -8.10 8.59 -2.80
N ILE A 290 -8.38 7.41 -3.39
CA ILE A 290 -8.86 6.24 -2.66
C ILE A 290 -7.88 5.73 -1.59
N LEU A 291 -6.58 5.89 -1.85
CA LEU A 291 -5.52 5.50 -0.95
C LEU A 291 -4.93 6.75 -0.32
N ARG A 292 -5.53 7.15 0.80
CA ARG A 292 -5.01 8.19 1.69
C ARG A 292 -4.46 7.52 2.94
N LEU A 293 -3.31 7.99 3.40
CA LEU A 293 -2.74 7.63 4.68
C LEU A 293 -3.47 8.41 5.77
N GLN A 294 -3.51 7.82 6.97
CA GLN A 294 -4.02 8.54 8.13
C GLN A 294 -3.14 9.77 8.45
N PRO A 295 -3.69 10.84 9.04
CA PRO A 295 -2.93 12.06 9.32
C PRO A 295 -1.66 11.85 10.14
N TRP A 296 -1.68 10.93 11.12
CA TRP A 296 -0.49 10.58 11.91
C TRP A 296 0.57 9.86 11.09
N ILE A 297 0.17 8.96 10.18
CA ILE A 297 1.10 8.30 9.25
C ILE A 297 1.72 9.33 8.32
N ALA A 298 0.92 10.22 7.73
CA ALA A 298 1.40 11.28 6.85
C ALA A 298 2.43 12.19 7.54
N ARG A 299 2.15 12.58 8.79
CA ARG A 299 3.05 13.37 9.63
C ARG A 299 4.36 12.65 9.87
N ASP A 300 4.30 11.37 10.24
CA ASP A 300 5.49 10.61 10.62
C ASP A 300 6.31 10.22 9.39
N VAL A 301 5.68 9.96 8.24
CA VAL A 301 6.37 9.82 6.95
C VAL A 301 7.08 11.10 6.55
N ARG A 302 6.45 12.26 6.72
CA ARG A 302 7.11 13.57 6.49
C ARG A 302 8.32 13.74 7.40
N ASN A 303 8.16 13.55 8.70
CA ASN A 303 9.25 13.68 9.67
C ASN A 303 10.40 12.71 9.37
N PHE A 304 10.05 11.50 8.92
CA PHE A 304 11.03 10.50 8.50
C PHE A 304 11.83 10.97 7.29
N LEU A 305 11.12 11.42 6.24
CA LEU A 305 11.74 11.87 4.98
C LEU A 305 12.50 13.19 5.12
N GLN A 306 12.21 14.03 6.11
CA GLN A 306 13.01 15.23 6.41
C GLN A 306 14.47 14.90 6.77
N ASN A 307 14.75 13.68 7.19
CA ASN A 307 16.13 13.20 7.42
C ASN A 307 16.77 12.61 6.15
N VAL A 308 16.07 12.65 5.02
CA VAL A 308 16.56 12.22 3.71
C VAL A 308 16.81 13.45 2.86
N ASP A 309 18.09 13.76 2.63
CA ASP A 309 18.54 14.95 1.91
C ASP A 309 17.90 15.14 0.51
N ILE A 310 17.36 14.06 -0.07
CA ILE A 310 16.73 14.07 -1.39
C ILE A 310 15.50 14.98 -1.49
N LEU A 311 14.79 15.25 -0.38
CA LEU A 311 13.59 16.10 -0.40
C LEU A 311 13.86 17.56 -0.80
N HIS A 312 15.13 17.99 -0.78
CA HIS A 312 15.52 19.32 -1.27
C HIS A 312 15.57 19.41 -2.80
N HIS A 313 15.32 18.30 -3.51
CA HIS A 313 15.32 18.24 -4.96
C HIS A 313 13.89 18.06 -5.48
N ASP A 314 13.48 18.92 -6.41
CA ASP A 314 12.15 18.87 -7.03
C ASP A 314 11.96 17.66 -7.96
N VAL A 315 13.07 17.11 -8.47
CA VAL A 315 13.07 16.02 -9.46
C VAL A 315 14.11 14.97 -9.09
N PHE A 316 13.66 13.73 -8.99
CA PHE A 316 14.51 12.57 -8.74
C PHE A 316 13.95 11.32 -9.41
N ASP A 317 14.79 10.34 -9.68
CA ASP A 317 14.39 9.02 -10.16
C ASP A 317 14.33 8.02 -9.00
N GLY A 318 13.52 6.98 -9.13
CA GLY A 318 13.28 5.98 -8.10
C GLY A 318 13.63 4.58 -8.59
N MET A 319 14.38 3.82 -7.79
CA MET A 319 14.69 2.42 -8.04
C MET A 319 14.16 1.55 -6.90
N HIS A 320 13.36 0.53 -7.20
CA HIS A 320 12.97 -0.49 -6.24
C HIS A 320 13.72 -1.79 -6.52
N VAL A 321 14.67 -2.13 -5.65
CA VAL A 321 15.55 -3.28 -5.78
C VAL A 321 15.12 -4.33 -4.77
N ARG A 322 14.32 -5.31 -5.23
CA ARG A 322 13.85 -6.41 -4.40
C ARG A 322 14.94 -7.49 -4.25
N ARG A 323 15.05 -8.07 -3.05
CA ARG A 323 15.97 -9.15 -2.67
C ARG A 323 15.23 -10.26 -1.89
N GLY A 324 15.96 -11.33 -1.56
CA GLY A 324 15.58 -12.30 -0.52
C GLY A 324 14.50 -13.31 -0.89
N ASP A 325 13.71 -13.70 0.11
CA ASP A 325 12.76 -14.82 0.11
C ASP A 325 11.70 -14.79 -1.00
N LYS A 326 11.23 -13.58 -1.37
CA LYS A 326 10.23 -13.41 -2.43
C LYS A 326 10.78 -13.74 -3.81
N LEU A 327 12.09 -13.60 -4.03
CA LEU A 327 12.72 -14.01 -5.28
C LEU A 327 12.80 -15.53 -5.39
N ILE A 328 13.04 -16.20 -4.25
CA ILE A 328 13.15 -17.66 -4.18
C ILE A 328 11.79 -18.35 -4.41
N SER A 329 10.71 -17.72 -3.96
CA SER A 329 9.35 -18.28 -3.94
C SER A 329 8.43 -17.65 -4.99
N GLU A 330 7.90 -16.45 -4.72
CA GLU A 330 6.88 -15.78 -5.53
C GLU A 330 7.38 -15.38 -6.93
N SER A 331 8.64 -14.94 -7.04
CA SER A 331 9.24 -14.43 -8.27
C SER A 331 10.30 -15.36 -8.88
N ARG A 332 10.28 -16.64 -8.49
CA ARG A 332 11.29 -17.63 -8.92
C ARG A 332 11.39 -17.75 -10.43
N GLY A 333 10.25 -17.82 -11.13
CA GLY A 333 10.19 -18.00 -12.58
C GLY A 333 10.97 -16.90 -13.33
N PRO A 334 10.64 -15.61 -13.13
CA PRO A 334 11.40 -14.49 -13.68
C PRO A 334 12.89 -14.48 -13.33
N VAL A 335 13.27 -14.83 -12.10
CA VAL A 335 14.68 -14.86 -11.67
C VAL A 335 15.44 -15.97 -12.40
N VAL A 336 14.84 -17.15 -12.50
CA VAL A 336 15.41 -18.28 -13.27
C VAL A 336 15.58 -17.89 -14.73
N HIS A 337 14.58 -17.24 -15.32
CA HIS A 337 14.65 -16.76 -16.69
C HIS A 337 15.80 -15.74 -16.89
N TYR A 338 15.96 -14.78 -15.97
CA TYR A 338 17.03 -13.80 -16.01
C TYR A 338 18.42 -14.46 -16.04
N TRP A 339 18.67 -15.42 -15.16
CA TRP A 339 20.00 -16.05 -15.05
C TRP A 339 20.26 -17.10 -16.13
N THR A 340 19.26 -17.91 -16.51
CA THR A 340 19.40 -18.85 -17.65
C THR A 340 19.74 -18.13 -18.95
N SER A 341 19.14 -16.95 -19.21
CA SER A 341 19.46 -16.13 -20.39
C SER A 341 20.91 -15.64 -20.44
N ARG A 342 21.64 -15.74 -19.31
CA ARG A 342 23.07 -15.38 -19.17
C ARG A 342 23.99 -16.60 -19.07
N GLY A 343 23.48 -17.79 -19.38
CA GLY A 343 24.26 -19.03 -19.39
C GLY A 343 24.41 -19.71 -18.03
N PHE A 344 23.68 -19.27 -17.00
CA PHE A 344 23.65 -19.98 -15.72
C PHE A 344 22.78 -21.24 -15.82
N THR A 345 23.19 -22.27 -15.08
CA THR A 345 22.50 -23.56 -14.96
C THR A 345 21.83 -23.66 -13.59
N GLU A 346 20.95 -24.64 -13.39
CA GLU A 346 20.30 -24.87 -12.09
C GLU A 346 21.28 -25.06 -10.92
N ASN A 347 22.50 -25.53 -11.20
CA ASN A 347 23.51 -25.84 -10.18
C ASN A 347 24.31 -24.61 -9.69
N ASN A 348 24.32 -23.50 -10.43
CA ASN A 348 25.16 -22.34 -10.13
C ASN A 348 24.41 -21.00 -10.20
N MET A 349 23.10 -21.03 -10.35
CA MET A 349 22.25 -19.86 -10.48
C MET A 349 21.87 -19.27 -9.12
N PRO A 350 22.07 -17.96 -8.92
CA PRO A 350 21.48 -17.26 -7.78
C PRO A 350 19.96 -17.21 -7.91
N LEU A 351 19.24 -17.55 -6.85
CA LEU A 351 17.77 -17.61 -6.85
C LEU A 351 17.11 -16.49 -6.03
N ASP A 352 17.92 -15.69 -5.35
CA ASP A 352 17.52 -14.73 -4.33
C ASP A 352 17.96 -13.29 -4.64
N TYR A 353 18.57 -13.05 -5.82
CA TYR A 353 18.93 -11.69 -6.24
C TYR A 353 19.03 -11.51 -7.76
N ILE A 354 18.97 -10.24 -8.17
CA ILE A 354 19.22 -9.72 -9.53
C ILE A 354 20.17 -8.51 -9.39
N PRO A 355 21.39 -8.49 -9.97
CA PRO A 355 22.37 -7.42 -9.73
C PRO A 355 21.82 -6.00 -9.95
N PHE A 356 22.22 -5.04 -9.12
CA PHE A 356 21.85 -3.62 -9.22
C PHE A 356 22.23 -3.03 -10.57
N GLU A 357 23.37 -3.43 -11.14
CA GLU A 357 23.80 -3.06 -12.49
C GLU A 357 22.69 -3.31 -13.54
N HIS A 358 21.88 -4.36 -13.36
CA HIS A 358 20.77 -4.63 -14.28
C HIS A 358 19.64 -3.60 -14.19
N TYR A 359 19.32 -3.12 -12.99
CA TYR A 359 18.36 -2.04 -12.79
C TYR A 359 18.91 -0.74 -13.38
N LEU A 360 20.18 -0.44 -13.11
CA LEU A 360 20.86 0.74 -13.64
C LEU A 360 20.86 0.75 -15.19
N LYS A 361 21.01 -0.40 -15.85
CA LYS A 361 20.91 -0.51 -17.31
C LYS A 361 19.54 -0.12 -17.88
N GLN A 362 18.46 -0.17 -17.09
CA GLN A 362 17.15 0.35 -17.51
C GLN A 362 17.05 1.87 -17.38
N TRP A 363 17.98 2.51 -16.69
CA TRP A 363 18.13 3.94 -16.67
C TRP A 363 18.68 4.40 -18.04
N ARG A 364 17.80 4.42 -19.04
CA ARG A 364 17.99 5.15 -20.30
C ARG A 364 18.14 6.62 -19.97
N SER A 365 19.27 7.15 -20.40
CA SER A 365 19.55 8.55 -20.31
C SER A 365 19.26 9.24 -21.65
N PRO A 366 18.85 10.52 -21.66
CA PRO A 366 19.02 11.35 -22.84
C PRO A 366 20.49 11.34 -23.30
N GLU A 367 20.71 11.59 -24.60
CA GLU A 367 22.06 11.75 -25.14
C GLU A 367 22.81 12.83 -24.36
N CYS A 368 24.13 12.63 -24.18
CA CYS A 368 24.98 13.59 -23.50
C CYS A 368 24.90 14.94 -24.22
N PRO A 369 24.39 16.00 -23.56
CA PRO A 369 24.35 17.31 -24.18
C PRO A 369 25.79 17.79 -24.39
N VAL A 370 25.99 18.46 -25.52
CA VAL A 370 27.26 19.08 -25.88
C VAL A 370 27.06 20.58 -25.81
N ASN A 371 27.89 21.27 -25.04
CA ASN A 371 27.82 22.71 -24.90
C ASN A 371 28.27 23.42 -26.20
N LYS A 372 28.15 24.75 -26.26
CA LYS A 372 28.55 25.54 -27.45
C LYS A 372 30.02 25.39 -27.85
N MET A 373 30.87 24.88 -26.95
CA MET A 373 32.30 24.67 -27.16
C MET A 373 32.62 23.25 -27.65
N GLY A 374 31.62 22.38 -27.82
CA GLY A 374 31.86 20.99 -28.22
C GLY A 374 32.19 20.06 -27.05
N GLU A 375 32.05 20.52 -25.81
CA GLU A 375 32.35 19.72 -24.61
C GLU A 375 31.08 19.05 -24.07
N ILE A 376 31.25 17.84 -23.54
CA ILE A 376 30.16 17.09 -22.90
C ILE A 376 29.78 17.77 -21.58
N GLU A 377 28.51 18.15 -21.43
CA GLU A 377 27.96 18.71 -20.20
C GLU A 377 27.57 17.60 -19.22
N ILE A 378 28.00 17.74 -17.96
CA ILE A 378 27.66 16.78 -16.90
C ILE A 378 26.26 17.10 -16.39
N LEU A 379 25.35 16.13 -16.55
CA LEU A 379 24.00 16.18 -16.01
C LEU A 379 23.95 15.48 -14.65
N GLU A 380 23.52 16.19 -13.62
CA GLU A 380 23.34 15.63 -12.28
C GLU A 380 21.92 15.06 -12.13
N HIS A 381 21.84 13.85 -11.57
CA HIS A 381 20.57 13.17 -11.29
C HIS A 381 20.58 12.63 -9.86
N GLN A 382 19.46 12.80 -9.18
CA GLN A 382 19.24 12.23 -7.85
C GLN A 382 18.45 10.94 -8.00
N VAL A 383 18.93 9.85 -7.38
CA VAL A 383 18.31 8.52 -7.49
C VAL A 383 17.98 8.00 -6.09
N TYR A 384 16.69 7.86 -5.78
CA TYR A 384 16.24 7.19 -4.57
C TYR A 384 16.24 5.68 -4.77
N VAL A 385 16.89 4.93 -3.89
CA VAL A 385 16.93 3.46 -3.93
C VAL A 385 16.18 2.90 -2.72
N ALA A 386 15.04 2.28 -2.99
CA ALA A 386 14.30 1.49 -2.02
C ALA A 386 14.67 0.02 -2.20
N THR A 387 15.16 -0.61 -1.14
CA THR A 387 15.58 -2.02 -1.18
C THR A 387 15.44 -2.64 0.20
N ASP A 388 15.17 -3.94 0.24
CA ASP A 388 15.20 -4.72 1.47
C ASP A 388 16.60 -5.24 1.84
N ASP A 389 17.63 -4.93 1.03
CA ASP A 389 19.03 -5.20 1.36
C ASP A 389 19.92 -3.97 1.04
N PRO A 390 19.84 -2.90 1.86
CA PRO A 390 20.59 -1.68 1.61
C PRO A 390 22.10 -1.90 1.72
N VAL A 391 22.56 -2.88 2.48
CA VAL A 391 23.99 -3.16 2.65
C VAL A 391 24.58 -3.73 1.36
N VAL A 392 23.98 -4.77 0.80
CA VAL A 392 24.47 -5.39 -0.44
C VAL A 392 24.35 -4.42 -1.61
N VAL A 393 23.22 -3.71 -1.74
CA VAL A 393 23.04 -2.75 -2.85
C VAL A 393 24.03 -1.59 -2.78
N LYS A 394 24.34 -1.05 -1.59
CA LYS A 394 25.38 -0.02 -1.43
C LYS A 394 26.76 -0.54 -1.83
N GLN A 395 27.07 -1.80 -1.49
CA GLN A 395 28.33 -2.43 -1.91
C GLN A 395 28.39 -2.60 -3.43
N GLU A 396 27.33 -3.09 -4.07
CA GLU A 396 27.26 -3.23 -5.53
C GLU A 396 27.45 -1.87 -6.24
N ILE A 397 26.89 -0.78 -5.70
CA ILE A 397 27.11 0.57 -6.22
C ILE A 397 28.56 1.01 -6.06
N ALA A 398 29.17 0.75 -4.90
CA ALA A 398 30.58 1.08 -4.65
C ALA A 398 31.51 0.34 -5.63
N ASP A 399 31.22 -0.93 -5.92
CA ASP A 399 31.98 -1.74 -6.88
C ASP A 399 31.86 -1.18 -8.31
N LEU A 400 30.66 -0.72 -8.70
CA LEU A 400 30.45 -0.05 -9.99
C LEU A 400 31.22 1.27 -10.10
N ILE A 401 31.28 2.05 -9.03
CA ILE A 401 32.06 3.30 -8.97
C ILE A 401 33.56 2.99 -9.13
N ALA A 402 34.06 1.97 -8.44
CA ALA A 402 35.46 1.54 -8.55
C ALA A 402 35.80 1.03 -9.96
N ALA A 403 34.89 0.28 -10.60
CA ALA A 403 35.07 -0.21 -11.96
C ALA A 403 35.08 0.94 -13.00
N ALA A 404 34.22 1.95 -12.82
CA ALA A 404 34.22 3.13 -13.67
C ALA A 404 35.55 3.91 -13.59
N ALA A 405 36.12 4.04 -12.38
CA ALA A 405 37.38 4.74 -12.15
C ALA A 405 38.61 4.06 -12.80
N THR A 406 38.63 2.73 -12.86
CA THR A 406 39.75 2.00 -13.47
C THR A 406 39.73 2.10 -15.00
N THR A 407 38.55 2.14 -15.61
CA THR A 407 38.38 2.19 -17.07
C THR A 407 38.84 3.52 -17.67
N THR A 408 38.81 4.60 -16.89
CA THR A 408 39.25 5.95 -17.31
C THR A 408 40.76 6.18 -17.28
N THR A 409 41.60 5.16 -17.04
CA THR A 409 43.05 5.34 -17.23
C THR A 409 43.36 5.38 -18.74
N PRO A 410 43.82 6.53 -19.29
CA PRO A 410 44.10 6.65 -20.70
C PRO A 410 45.33 5.79 -21.01
N LYS A 411 45.09 4.65 -21.67
CA LYS A 411 46.11 4.01 -22.48
C LYS A 411 46.11 4.73 -23.81
N ASP A 412 47.24 5.35 -24.13
CA ASP A 412 47.59 5.84 -25.46
C ASP A 412 46.91 7.15 -25.90
N HIS A 413 47.28 8.27 -25.30
CA HIS A 413 47.51 9.51 -26.06
C HIS A 413 48.46 10.45 -25.31
N GLU A 414 49.55 10.78 -26.01
CA GLU A 414 50.56 11.77 -25.63
C GLU A 414 49.93 13.10 -25.19
N GLU A 415 50.37 13.56 -24.03
CA GLU A 415 50.79 14.95 -23.79
C GLU A 415 49.86 16.06 -24.33
N ASN A 416 48.60 16.06 -23.90
CA ASN A 416 47.86 17.32 -23.76
C ASN A 416 47.10 17.32 -22.43
N GLN A 417 47.67 18.12 -21.53
CA GLN A 417 47.34 18.27 -20.12
C GLN A 417 45.95 18.92 -19.94
N TYR A 418 44.89 18.13 -19.96
CA TYR A 418 43.61 18.50 -19.35
C TYR A 418 43.61 18.06 -17.87
N PRO A 419 43.06 18.88 -16.95
CA PRO A 419 43.00 18.51 -15.54
C PRO A 419 42.08 17.29 -15.38
N GLY A 420 42.65 16.17 -14.94
CA GLY A 420 41.95 14.92 -14.77
C GLY A 420 40.75 15.05 -13.83
N ALA A 421 39.65 14.37 -14.20
CA ALA A 421 38.50 14.15 -13.35
C ALA A 421 38.97 13.43 -12.06
N GLN A 422 39.15 14.19 -10.99
CA GLN A 422 39.40 13.64 -9.66
C GLN A 422 38.11 13.03 -9.15
N LEU A 423 38.21 11.84 -8.55
CA LEU A 423 37.21 11.31 -7.62
C LEU A 423 37.05 12.31 -6.48
N GLN A 424 36.15 13.27 -6.65
CA GLN A 424 35.67 14.08 -5.56
C GLN A 424 34.85 13.16 -4.67
N GLN A 425 35.45 12.76 -3.55
CA GLN A 425 34.82 12.04 -2.46
C GLN A 425 33.84 13.02 -1.76
N THR A 426 32.76 13.39 -2.46
CA THR A 426 31.72 14.30 -1.97
C THR A 426 30.84 13.54 -1.00
N SER A 427 30.88 13.97 0.28
CA SER A 427 30.10 13.47 1.42
C SER A 427 30.13 11.94 1.62
N PRO A 428 30.64 11.43 2.76
CA PRO A 428 30.67 9.99 3.04
C PRO A 428 29.26 9.32 3.11
N THR A 429 28.19 10.09 2.95
CA THR A 429 26.81 9.63 3.13
C THR A 429 26.17 9.07 1.86
N HIS A 430 26.51 9.55 0.66
CA HIS A 430 25.78 9.21 -0.58
C HIS A 430 26.74 8.81 -1.73
N PRO A 431 26.66 7.58 -2.26
CA PRO A 431 27.49 7.16 -3.39
C PRO A 431 27.18 7.95 -4.67
N VAL A 432 28.23 8.31 -5.42
CA VAL A 432 28.13 9.05 -6.69
C VAL A 432 28.77 8.26 -7.84
N LEU A 433 28.02 8.01 -8.91
CA LEU A 433 28.46 7.28 -10.10
C LEU A 433 28.39 8.17 -11.34
N LEU A 434 29.48 8.25 -12.12
CA LEU A 434 29.45 8.83 -13.46
C LEU A 434 29.05 7.77 -14.49
N PHE A 435 27.81 7.81 -14.93
CA PHE A 435 27.22 6.86 -15.87
C PHE A 435 27.28 7.39 -17.31
N ASN A 436 27.69 6.54 -18.26
CA ASN A 436 27.89 6.87 -19.68
C ASN A 436 28.71 8.15 -19.94
N GLY A 437 29.62 8.51 -19.04
CA GLY A 437 30.55 9.63 -19.19
C GLY A 437 29.97 11.03 -18.95
N CYS A 438 28.65 11.19 -18.82
CA CYS A 438 28.03 12.51 -18.65
C CYS A 438 26.89 12.58 -17.63
N HIS A 439 26.44 11.45 -17.07
CA HIS A 439 25.35 11.46 -16.09
C HIS A 439 25.90 11.15 -14.70
N LYS A 440 25.98 12.17 -13.86
CA LYS A 440 26.40 12.03 -12.46
C LYS A 440 25.19 11.65 -11.61
N LEU A 441 25.12 10.38 -11.22
CA LEU A 441 24.04 9.82 -10.42
C LEU A 441 24.43 9.82 -8.94
N THR A 442 23.67 10.51 -8.10
CA THR A 442 23.82 10.47 -6.63
C THR A 442 22.74 9.57 -6.05
N PHE A 443 23.14 8.52 -5.32
CA PHE A 443 22.21 7.55 -4.77
C PHE A 443 21.85 7.85 -3.31
N TYR A 444 20.55 7.95 -3.05
CA TYR A 444 19.97 8.13 -1.72
C TYR A 444 19.29 6.85 -1.27
N PHE A 445 19.37 6.58 0.02
CA PHE A 445 18.72 5.44 0.65
C PHE A 445 17.89 5.91 1.83
N ASN A 446 16.98 5.04 2.24
CA ASN A 446 16.34 5.16 3.52
C ASN A 446 17.40 5.24 4.68
N PRO A 447 17.24 6.15 5.66
CA PRO A 447 18.24 6.39 6.70
C PRO A 447 18.35 5.27 7.73
N THR A 448 17.41 4.33 7.79
CA THR A 448 17.48 3.19 8.71
C THR A 448 18.66 2.29 8.32
N GLN A 449 19.69 2.24 9.19
CA GLN A 449 20.92 1.46 8.99
C GLN A 449 20.75 -0.05 9.22
N GLU A 450 19.53 -0.55 9.42
CA GLU A 450 19.30 -1.91 9.92
C GLU A 450 19.29 -2.97 8.81
N LYS A 451 19.93 -4.11 9.11
CA LYS A 451 20.03 -5.32 8.25
C LYS A 451 18.71 -6.05 8.04
N THR A 452 17.69 -5.65 8.77
CA THR A 452 16.35 -6.17 8.71
C THR A 452 15.50 -4.95 8.60
N PHE A 453 14.98 -4.62 7.42
CA PHE A 453 13.58 -4.24 7.22
C PHE A 453 13.39 -3.80 5.78
N HIS A 454 12.16 -3.97 5.30
CA HIS A 454 11.38 -3.03 4.48
C HIS A 454 10.10 -3.77 4.08
N ILE A 455 10.21 -5.03 3.62
CA ILE A 455 9.10 -5.76 2.98
C ILE A 455 9.25 -7.31 3.10
N ALA A 456 10.35 -7.82 3.68
CA ALA A 456 10.68 -9.25 3.74
C ALA A 456 10.45 -9.81 5.15
N GLY A 457 9.98 -11.04 5.32
CA GLY A 457 10.22 -12.15 4.39
C GLY A 457 11.14 -13.18 5.02
N VAL A 458 10.73 -13.65 6.19
CA VAL A 458 10.62 -15.06 6.51
C VAL A 458 9.23 -15.10 7.12
N GLY A 459 8.30 -15.89 6.58
CA GLY A 459 6.89 -15.86 7.00
C GLY A 459 6.80 -15.69 8.52
N GLU A 460 6.03 -14.70 8.97
CA GLU A 460 5.82 -14.29 10.38
C GLU A 460 5.17 -15.39 11.24
N ARG A 461 5.48 -16.65 10.97
CA ARG A 461 5.27 -17.75 11.91
C ARG A 461 6.14 -17.58 13.15
N THR A 462 7.23 -16.83 13.08
CA THR A 462 8.10 -16.57 14.23
C THR A 462 8.15 -15.06 14.52
N PRO A 463 7.71 -14.63 15.72
CA PRO A 463 7.93 -13.26 16.19
C PRO A 463 9.40 -12.88 16.05
N ILE A 464 9.68 -11.70 15.51
CA ILE A 464 11.04 -11.16 15.50
C ILE A 464 11.40 -10.83 16.96
N GLU A 465 12.54 -11.34 17.42
CA GLU A 465 13.02 -11.03 18.78
C GLU A 465 13.20 -9.52 18.93
N GLY A 466 12.57 -8.93 19.96
CA GLY A 466 12.58 -7.48 20.17
C GLY A 466 11.57 -6.69 19.32
N ASP A 467 10.60 -7.35 18.68
CA ASP A 467 9.55 -6.69 17.90
C ASP A 467 8.53 -5.93 18.77
N THR A 468 8.94 -4.77 19.27
CA THR A 468 8.06 -3.88 20.03
C THR A 468 7.05 -3.20 19.10
N CYS A 469 5.92 -2.74 19.66
CA CYS A 469 4.92 -1.99 18.90
C CYS A 469 5.52 -0.74 18.22
N THR A 470 6.46 -0.05 18.89
CA THR A 470 7.18 1.11 18.33
C THR A 470 8.11 0.71 17.19
N ALA A 471 8.83 -0.41 17.33
CA ALA A 471 9.69 -0.91 16.25
C ALA A 471 8.86 -1.22 15.00
N ARG A 472 7.75 -1.97 15.13
CA ARG A 472 6.79 -2.19 14.03
C ARG A 472 6.37 -0.88 13.37
N TYR A 473 5.97 0.10 14.17
CA TYR A 473 5.52 1.40 13.65
C TYR A 473 6.59 2.08 12.81
N ASN A 474 7.81 2.23 13.34
CA ASN A 474 8.90 2.90 12.65
C ASN A 474 9.23 2.24 11.31
N ARG A 475 9.15 0.91 11.24
CA ARG A 475 9.35 0.16 10.00
C ARG A 475 8.22 0.36 9.01
N ASN A 476 6.99 0.47 9.48
CA ASN A 476 5.84 0.78 8.64
C ASN A 476 5.94 2.22 8.09
N ILE A 477 6.40 3.17 8.89
CA ILE A 477 6.70 4.54 8.45
C ILE A 477 7.80 4.55 7.39
N ALA A 478 8.91 3.84 7.61
CA ALA A 478 9.98 3.70 6.63
C ALA A 478 9.48 3.07 5.31
N SER A 479 8.64 2.03 5.41
CA SER A 479 7.97 1.39 4.28
C SER A 479 7.07 2.38 3.54
N MET A 480 6.21 3.14 4.21
CA MET A 480 5.37 4.14 3.54
C MET A 480 6.17 5.29 2.93
N ALA A 481 7.28 5.67 3.56
CA ALA A 481 8.22 6.67 3.03
C ALA A 481 8.85 6.19 1.71
N ASP A 482 9.32 4.94 1.64
CA ASP A 482 9.84 4.37 0.38
C ASP A 482 8.76 4.36 -0.71
N LEU A 483 7.54 3.94 -0.37
CA LEU A 483 6.43 3.89 -1.32
C LEU A 483 6.09 5.29 -1.85
N TRP A 484 6.08 6.28 -0.96
CA TRP A 484 5.84 7.69 -1.31
C TRP A 484 6.93 8.22 -2.26
N MET A 485 8.21 7.97 -1.94
CA MET A 485 9.34 8.39 -2.77
C MET A 485 9.25 7.77 -4.16
N LEU A 486 9.07 6.46 -4.25
CA LEU A 486 9.01 5.75 -5.53
C LEU A 486 7.78 6.17 -6.36
N ALA A 487 6.61 6.35 -5.72
CA ALA A 487 5.39 6.76 -6.43
C ALA A 487 5.54 8.15 -7.08
N ARG A 488 6.32 9.04 -6.46
CA ARG A 488 6.53 10.43 -6.91
C ARG A 488 7.77 10.66 -7.75
N SER A 489 8.65 9.66 -7.86
CA SER A 489 9.82 9.75 -8.73
C SER A 489 9.43 10.08 -10.17
N ARG A 490 10.27 10.82 -10.88
CA ARG A 490 10.10 11.10 -12.31
C ARG A 490 10.08 9.79 -13.09
N THR A 491 11.18 9.04 -13.01
CA THR A 491 11.29 7.70 -13.58
C THR A 491 11.31 6.67 -12.46
N PHE A 492 10.46 5.64 -12.56
CA PHE A 492 10.49 4.49 -11.67
C PHE A 492 11.12 3.29 -12.39
N ILE A 493 12.11 2.66 -11.76
CA ILE A 493 12.75 1.43 -12.24
C ILE A 493 12.57 0.35 -11.19
N GLY A 494 11.96 -0.76 -11.55
CA GLY A 494 11.70 -1.82 -10.60
C GLY A 494 11.10 -3.04 -11.27
N GLU A 495 10.18 -3.71 -10.59
CA GLU A 495 9.55 -4.92 -11.10
C GLU A 495 8.08 -4.90 -10.67
N PHE A 496 7.22 -5.62 -11.41
CA PHE A 496 5.78 -5.66 -11.13
C PHE A 496 5.28 -7.01 -10.63
N ASN A 497 6.18 -7.95 -10.35
CA ASN A 497 5.82 -9.27 -9.83
C ASN A 497 5.48 -9.16 -8.34
N SER A 498 6.15 -8.28 -7.58
CA SER A 498 5.77 -8.03 -6.19
C SER A 498 4.51 -7.17 -6.09
N ASN A 499 3.78 -7.38 -5.00
CA ASN A 499 2.65 -6.52 -4.63
C ASN A 499 3.06 -5.03 -4.53
N TRP A 500 4.32 -4.74 -4.21
CA TRP A 500 4.85 -3.37 -4.17
C TRP A 500 4.96 -2.74 -5.54
N GLY A 501 5.55 -3.47 -6.49
CA GLY A 501 5.59 -3.09 -7.89
C GLY A 501 4.21 -2.79 -8.48
N LYS A 502 3.27 -3.71 -8.24
CA LYS A 502 1.87 -3.55 -8.68
C LYS A 502 1.25 -2.29 -8.09
N LEU A 503 1.43 -2.06 -6.79
CA LEU A 503 0.92 -0.88 -6.11
C LEU A 503 1.51 0.40 -6.69
N LEU A 504 2.83 0.47 -6.87
CA LEU A 504 3.51 1.63 -7.46
C LEU A 504 3.00 1.93 -8.86
N ARG A 505 2.79 0.90 -9.69
CA ARG A 505 2.22 1.08 -11.01
C ARG A 505 0.83 1.70 -10.97
N VAL A 506 -0.03 1.23 -10.05
CA VAL A 506 -1.34 1.86 -9.84
C VAL A 506 -1.17 3.31 -9.45
N MET A 507 -0.34 3.60 -8.44
CA MET A 507 -0.19 4.96 -7.91
C MET A 507 0.44 5.94 -8.90
N ARG A 508 1.10 5.44 -9.94
CA ARG A 508 1.70 6.19 -11.05
C ARG A 508 0.80 6.34 -12.28
N LEU A 509 -0.44 5.83 -12.26
CA LEU A 509 -1.42 6.10 -13.30
C LEU A 509 -1.96 7.53 -13.20
N ARG A 510 -2.16 8.16 -14.35
CA ARG A 510 -2.78 9.49 -14.51
C ARG A 510 -3.85 9.42 -15.58
N LEU A 511 -4.93 10.14 -15.35
CA LEU A 511 -5.90 10.47 -16.39
C LEU A 511 -5.48 11.81 -16.98
N ILE A 512 -5.34 11.87 -18.30
CA ILE A 512 -4.98 13.10 -18.99
C ILE A 512 -6.28 13.84 -19.33
N ASP A 513 -6.35 15.12 -18.95
CA ASP A 513 -7.47 15.96 -19.35
C ASP A 513 -7.57 16.00 -20.89
N ASP A 514 -8.79 15.84 -21.41
CA ASP A 514 -9.11 15.80 -22.85
C ASP A 514 -8.59 14.58 -23.65
N ASP A 515 -7.88 13.64 -23.03
CA ASP A 515 -7.46 12.38 -23.67
C ASP A 515 -8.19 11.19 -23.03
N PRO A 516 -8.85 10.31 -23.82
CA PRO A 516 -9.48 9.11 -23.28
C PRO A 516 -8.49 8.11 -22.67
N PHE A 517 -7.18 8.27 -22.86
CA PHE A 517 -6.19 7.32 -22.38
C PHE A 517 -5.61 7.71 -21.01
N SER A 518 -5.45 6.70 -20.16
CA SER A 518 -4.63 6.80 -18.97
C SER A 518 -3.15 6.63 -19.33
N VAL A 519 -2.27 7.37 -18.67
CA VAL A 519 -0.83 7.24 -18.82
C VAL A 519 -0.20 6.82 -17.50
N VAL A 520 0.66 5.82 -17.54
CA VAL A 520 1.56 5.49 -16.43
C VAL A 520 2.78 6.41 -16.54
N LEU A 521 3.12 7.14 -15.48
CA LEU A 521 4.38 7.91 -15.43
C LEU A 521 5.58 7.03 -15.78
N ASP A 522 6.66 7.61 -16.33
CA ASP A 522 7.82 6.86 -16.85
C ASP A 522 8.23 5.73 -15.90
N THR A 523 7.97 4.50 -16.34
CA THR A 523 8.16 3.29 -15.55
C THR A 523 8.84 2.25 -16.41
N ARG A 524 9.88 1.64 -15.85
CA ARG A 524 10.76 0.71 -16.55
C ARG A 524 10.90 -0.55 -15.72
N VAL A 525 10.56 -1.66 -16.33
CA VAL A 525 10.65 -2.97 -15.68
C VAL A 525 12.08 -3.47 -15.84
N ALA A 526 12.78 -3.57 -14.72
CA ALA A 526 14.11 -4.17 -14.62
C ALA A 526 14.07 -5.64 -15.01
N TRP A 527 13.10 -6.40 -14.53
CA TRP A 527 12.97 -7.83 -14.84
C TRP A 527 11.55 -8.33 -14.58
N GLY A 528 11.23 -9.49 -15.16
CA GLY A 528 9.89 -10.07 -15.12
C GLY A 528 9.03 -9.59 -16.27
N ARG A 529 7.73 -9.42 -16.00
CA ARG A 529 6.75 -9.07 -17.01
C ARG A 529 6.58 -7.56 -17.15
N ASP A 530 6.68 -7.08 -18.38
CA ASP A 530 6.37 -5.69 -18.74
C ASP A 530 4.86 -5.43 -18.73
N ASP A 531 4.05 -6.46 -18.99
CA ASP A 531 2.61 -6.39 -18.86
C ASP A 531 2.25 -6.47 -17.38
N VAL A 532 1.72 -5.37 -16.85
CA VAL A 532 1.10 -5.45 -15.53
C VAL A 532 -0.22 -6.14 -15.76
N GLY A 533 -0.31 -7.36 -15.24
CA GLY A 533 -1.58 -8.04 -15.09
C GLY A 533 -2.60 -7.15 -14.37
N ARG A 534 -3.83 -7.63 -14.32
CA ARG A 534 -4.92 -6.98 -13.59
C ARG A 534 -4.50 -6.66 -12.15
N PRO A 535 -5.08 -5.61 -11.51
CA PRO A 535 -4.76 -5.23 -10.14
C PRO A 535 -4.64 -6.44 -9.21
N GLY A 536 -3.46 -6.61 -8.61
CA GLY A 536 -3.07 -7.68 -7.68
C GLY A 536 -3.16 -9.12 -8.19
N LEU A 537 -3.15 -9.34 -9.52
CA LEU A 537 -2.98 -10.64 -10.18
C LEU A 537 -1.59 -10.82 -10.77
#